data_AF-A0A3S4MRD7-F1
#
_entry.id   AF-A0A3S4MRD7-F1
#
_cell.length_a   1.000
_cell.length_b   1.000
_cell.length_c   1.000
_cell.angle_alpha   90.00
_cell.angle_beta   90.00
_cell.angle_gamma   90.00
#
_symmetry.space_group_name_H-M   'P 1'
#
loop_
_entity.id
_entity.type
_entity.pdbx_description
1 polymer ?
#
loop_
_entity_poly.entity_id
_entity_poly.type
_entity_poly.pdbx_seq_one_letter_code
_entity_poly.pdbx_strand_id
1 'polypeptide(L)'
;MKITKLEKKKRLYLLELDQAQSLYITEDTIVRFMLSRDKEISQEELKEIQTYAQLSHAKNLALYHLSFKARTGCEVRDYLAKHEIDESTIETVMNTLKEDKWIDDLAYTRAIFQSNHLSGDKGPYLLKQKLIQKGVSSHYIDQVTSEFDFSEVAQRTSQKLAKQYVKKLPPRALKDKITQTLINKGFSYEVAKHAYHQLDIEQDEEQTLDLIMKELEKQHQKYSRKYEGYELKQRLTQALARKGYDYSDISTALREFL
;
A
#
# COMPACT_ATOMS: atom_id res chain seq x y z
N MET A 1 35.60 -5.70 39.88
CA MET A 1 35.25 -4.29 39.57
C MET A 1 33.98 -3.96 40.34
N LYS A 2 33.83 -2.74 40.84
CA LYS A 2 32.69 -2.37 41.69
C LYS A 2 31.81 -1.32 41.03
N ILE A 3 30.48 -1.50 41.11
CA ILE A 3 29.52 -0.49 40.62
C ILE A 3 29.53 0.72 41.55
N THR A 4 30.01 1.86 41.04
CA THR A 4 30.07 3.12 41.77
C THR A 4 28.79 3.93 41.64
N LYS A 5 28.13 3.83 40.48
CA LYS A 5 26.93 4.60 40.16
C LYS A 5 25.96 3.80 39.28
N LEU A 6 24.67 3.94 39.59
CA LEU A 6 23.57 3.43 38.77
C LEU A 6 22.47 4.50 38.73
N GLU A 7 22.43 5.28 37.65
CA GLU A 7 21.57 6.47 37.55
C GLU A 7 20.58 6.35 36.39
N LYS A 8 19.29 6.57 36.65
CA LYS A 8 18.28 6.61 35.60
C LYS A 8 18.50 7.82 34.69
N LYS A 9 18.76 7.56 33.41
CA LYS A 9 18.61 8.52 32.31
C LYS A 9 17.27 8.24 31.62
N LYS A 10 16.75 9.22 30.87
CA LYS A 10 15.40 9.21 30.26
C LYS A 10 14.83 7.81 29.99
N ARG A 11 15.45 7.02 29.10
CA ARG A 11 15.01 5.67 28.71
C ARG A 11 16.01 4.55 29.07
N LEU A 12 17.17 4.88 29.62
CA LEU A 12 18.29 3.95 29.89
C LEU A 12 18.90 4.30 31.24
N TYR A 13 19.62 3.37 31.86
CA TYR A 13 20.37 3.63 33.08
C TYR A 13 21.85 3.75 32.75
N LEU A 14 22.51 4.73 33.34
CA LEU A 14 23.96 4.86 33.29
C LEU A 14 24.56 4.03 34.44
N LEU A 15 25.35 3.02 34.09
CA LEU A 15 26.16 2.23 35.02
C LEU A 15 27.61 2.71 34.92
N GLU A 16 28.20 3.12 36.05
CA GLU A 16 29.63 3.45 36.14
C GLU A 16 30.33 2.46 37.06
N LEU A 17 31.52 2.02 36.64
CA LEU A 17 32.42 1.17 37.41
C LEU A 17 33.60 1.99 37.95
N ASP A 18 34.21 1.50 39.02
CA ASP A 18 35.42 2.04 39.65
C ASP A 18 36.61 2.25 38.70
N GLN A 19 36.68 1.51 37.58
CA GLN A 19 37.74 1.63 36.58
C GLN A 19 37.48 2.68 35.47
N ALA A 20 36.65 3.69 35.73
CA ALA A 20 36.24 4.71 34.76
C ALA A 20 35.55 4.15 33.49
N GLN A 21 35.03 2.92 33.57
CA GLN A 21 34.19 2.34 32.53
C GLN A 21 32.73 2.71 32.79
N SER A 22 32.02 3.11 31.74
CA SER A 22 30.60 3.42 31.80
C SER A 22 29.84 2.72 30.68
N LEU A 23 28.64 2.25 31.00
CA LEU A 23 27.75 1.54 30.09
C LEU A 23 26.33 2.08 30.26
N TYR A 24 25.60 2.20 29.14
CA TYR A 24 24.16 2.40 29.19
C TYR A 24 23.46 1.04 29.15
N ILE A 25 22.60 0.79 30.14
CA ILE A 25 21.85 -0.46 30.28
C ILE A 25 20.34 -0.21 30.36
N THR A 26 19.56 -1.26 30.12
CA THR A 26 18.10 -1.24 30.30
C THR A 26 17.73 -1.69 31.71
N GLU A 27 16.48 -1.43 32.11
CA GLU A 27 15.92 -1.94 33.37
C GLU A 27 15.95 -3.47 33.44
N ASP A 28 15.68 -4.13 32.31
CA ASP A 28 15.71 -5.57 32.19
C ASP A 28 17.14 -6.15 32.40
N THR A 29 18.19 -5.44 31.97
CA THR A 29 19.58 -5.79 32.33
C THR A 29 19.84 -5.68 33.83
N ILE A 30 19.32 -4.64 34.49
CA ILE A 30 19.47 -4.46 35.94
C ILE A 30 18.84 -5.63 36.69
N VAL A 31 17.62 -5.99 36.32
CA VAL A 31 16.89 -7.09 36.95
C VAL A 31 17.57 -8.43 36.69
N ARG A 32 17.94 -8.73 35.44
CA ARG A 32 18.53 -10.02 35.07
C ARG A 32 19.84 -10.31 35.82
N PHE A 33 20.70 -9.30 35.97
CA PHE A 33 21.98 -9.45 36.65
C PHE A 33 21.95 -8.97 38.11
N MET A 34 20.78 -8.64 38.66
CA MET A 34 20.63 -8.13 40.04
C MET A 34 21.62 -6.99 40.33
N LEU A 35 21.73 -6.03 39.42
CA LEU A 35 22.70 -4.94 39.52
C LEU A 35 22.25 -3.94 40.57
N SER A 36 23.16 -3.62 41.49
CA SER A 36 22.93 -2.66 42.56
C SER A 36 24.22 -1.90 42.84
N ARG A 37 24.10 -0.71 43.41
CA ARG A 37 25.29 0.04 43.85
C ARG A 37 26.10 -0.84 44.81
N ASP A 38 27.41 -0.74 44.71
CA ASP A 38 28.38 -1.51 45.48
C ASP A 38 28.51 -3.00 45.13
N LYS A 39 27.74 -3.52 44.16
CA LYS A 39 27.94 -4.87 43.65
C LYS A 39 29.32 -5.02 42.99
N GLU A 40 29.99 -6.12 43.31
CA GLU A 40 31.20 -6.55 42.60
C GLU A 40 30.85 -7.39 41.37
N ILE A 41 31.57 -7.14 40.29
CA ILE A 41 31.40 -7.80 38.99
C ILE A 41 32.77 -8.26 38.50
N SER A 42 32.85 -9.48 38.00
CA SER A 42 34.04 -10.02 37.33
C SER A 42 34.19 -9.49 35.90
N GLN A 43 35.37 -9.65 35.28
CA GLN A 43 35.56 -9.26 33.88
C GLN A 43 34.71 -10.10 32.91
N GLU A 44 34.43 -11.35 33.28
CA GLU A 44 33.59 -12.27 32.49
C GLU A 44 32.12 -11.84 32.59
N GLU A 45 31.62 -11.60 33.80
CA GLU A 45 30.27 -11.09 34.02
C GLU A 45 30.04 -9.74 33.35
N LEU A 46 31.05 -8.86 33.33
CA LEU A 46 30.95 -7.58 32.64
C LEU A 46 30.71 -7.76 31.12
N LYS A 47 31.40 -8.71 30.48
CA LYS A 47 31.19 -9.02 29.05
C LYS A 47 29.79 -9.60 28.80
N GLU A 48 29.29 -10.43 29.70
CA GLU A 48 27.92 -10.95 29.63
C GLU A 48 26.88 -9.83 29.76
N ILE A 49 27.09 -8.93 30.72
CA ILE A 49 26.24 -7.75 30.93
C ILE A 49 26.24 -6.85 29.69
N GLN A 50 27.40 -6.59 29.09
CA GLN A 50 27.51 -5.78 27.88
C GLN A 50 26.74 -6.41 26.71
N THR A 51 26.97 -7.70 26.46
CA THR A 51 26.26 -8.45 25.41
C THR A 51 24.75 -8.43 25.63
N TYR A 52 24.31 -8.67 26.86
CA TYR A 52 22.88 -8.65 27.17
C TYR A 52 22.26 -7.25 27.12
N ALA A 53 23.01 -6.22 27.54
CA ALA A 53 22.54 -4.83 27.48
C ALA A 53 22.27 -4.40 26.05
N GLN A 54 23.16 -4.76 25.10
CA GLN A 54 22.97 -4.52 23.68
C GLN A 54 21.71 -5.22 23.15
N LEU A 55 21.54 -6.51 23.47
CA LEU A 55 20.35 -7.28 23.09
C LEU A 55 19.06 -6.69 23.66
N SER A 56 19.04 -6.37 24.95
CA SER A 56 17.88 -5.80 25.65
C SER A 56 17.55 -4.40 25.13
N HIS A 57 18.56 -3.60 24.81
CA HIS A 57 18.37 -2.30 24.17
C HIS A 57 17.74 -2.42 22.78
N ALA A 58 18.27 -3.31 21.93
CA ALA A 58 17.74 -3.57 20.60
C ALA A 58 16.28 -4.11 20.65
N LYS A 59 15.98 -5.02 21.59
CA LYS A 59 14.60 -5.49 21.83
C LYS A 59 13.67 -4.34 22.20
N ASN A 60 14.08 -3.46 23.11
CA ASN A 60 13.27 -2.29 23.51
C ASN A 60 13.05 -1.30 22.36
N LEU A 61 14.07 -1.06 21.52
CA LEU A 61 13.93 -0.24 20.31
C LEU A 61 12.91 -0.84 19.34
N ALA A 62 12.98 -2.14 19.08
CA ALA A 62 12.04 -2.83 18.19
C ALA A 62 10.61 -2.78 18.73
N LEU A 63 10.40 -3.09 20.02
CA LEU A 63 9.09 -3.03 20.67
C LEU A 63 8.50 -1.62 20.63
N TYR A 64 9.33 -0.60 20.88
CA TYR A 64 8.92 0.78 20.73
C TYR A 64 8.46 1.07 19.29
N HIS A 65 9.20 0.61 18.28
CA HIS A 65 8.83 0.79 16.87
C HIS A 65 7.49 0.12 16.51
N LEU A 66 7.26 -1.08 17.05
CA LEU A 66 6.04 -1.87 16.85
C LEU A 66 4.82 -1.29 17.59
N SER A 67 5.03 -0.57 18.70
CA SER A 67 3.94 -0.01 19.51
C SER A 67 3.04 0.99 18.76
N PHE A 68 3.54 1.63 17.70
CA PHE A 68 2.79 2.62 16.94
C PHE A 68 1.84 2.01 15.90
N LYS A 69 2.25 0.91 15.27
CA LYS A 69 1.48 0.19 14.25
C LYS A 69 2.16 -1.14 13.92
N ALA A 70 1.40 -2.06 13.35
CA ALA A 70 1.95 -3.28 12.77
C ALA A 70 2.99 -2.98 11.68
N ARG A 71 4.09 -3.73 11.69
CA ARG A 71 5.23 -3.63 10.77
C ARG A 71 5.63 -5.01 10.26
N THR A 72 6.24 -5.04 9.10
CA THR A 72 6.88 -6.26 8.58
C THR A 72 8.23 -6.48 9.25
N GLY A 73 8.73 -7.72 9.19
CA GLY A 73 10.05 -8.04 9.71
C GLY A 73 11.17 -7.24 9.02
N CYS A 74 11.03 -6.96 7.73
CA CYS A 74 11.97 -6.10 6.98
C CYS A 74 11.99 -4.67 7.56
N GLU A 75 10.83 -4.07 7.81
CA GLU A 75 10.75 -2.72 8.39
C GLU A 75 11.42 -2.65 9.78
N VAL A 76 11.27 -3.69 10.60
CA VAL A 76 11.90 -3.74 11.94
C VAL A 76 13.41 -3.91 11.84
N ARG A 77 13.89 -4.79 10.94
CA ARG A 77 15.33 -4.94 10.66
C ARG A 77 15.95 -3.62 10.22
N ASP A 78 15.34 -2.95 9.25
CA ASP A 78 15.81 -1.66 8.73
C ASP A 78 15.83 -0.58 9.82
N TYR A 79 14.86 -0.62 10.74
CA TYR A 79 14.81 0.30 11.88
C TYR A 79 15.97 0.05 12.85
N LEU A 80 16.26 -1.21 13.20
CA LEU A 80 17.36 -1.54 14.10
C LEU A 80 18.73 -1.22 13.47
N ALA A 81 18.90 -1.50 12.17
CA ALA A 81 20.13 -1.17 11.45
C ALA A 81 20.39 0.35 11.40
N LYS A 82 19.33 1.17 11.25
CA LYS A 82 19.43 2.65 11.33
C LYS A 82 19.82 3.15 12.72
N HIS A 83 19.66 2.33 13.75
CA HIS A 83 20.08 2.61 15.12
C HIS A 83 21.43 1.97 15.46
N GLU A 84 22.22 1.60 14.45
CA GLU A 84 23.59 1.09 14.58
C GLU A 84 23.69 -0.19 15.42
N ILE A 85 22.62 -0.99 15.46
CA ILE A 85 22.63 -2.32 16.07
C ILE A 85 23.34 -3.29 15.11
N ASP A 86 24.20 -4.14 15.64
CA ASP A 86 24.92 -5.17 14.88
C ASP A 86 23.99 -6.27 14.36
N GLU A 87 24.32 -6.82 13.18
CA GLU A 87 23.47 -7.80 12.47
C GLU A 87 23.21 -9.06 13.31
N SER A 88 24.20 -9.52 14.10
CA SER A 88 24.04 -10.67 15.01
C SER A 88 22.98 -10.43 16.10
N THR A 89 22.99 -9.24 16.69
CA THR A 89 21.98 -8.84 17.67
C THR A 89 20.62 -8.66 17.01
N ILE A 90 20.58 -8.08 15.80
CA ILE A 90 19.34 -7.94 15.04
C ILE A 90 18.72 -9.31 14.77
N GLU A 91 19.49 -10.29 14.28
CA GLU A 91 18.99 -11.64 14.00
C GLU A 91 18.40 -12.29 15.27
N THR A 92 19.09 -12.18 16.39
CA THR A 92 18.63 -12.71 17.69
C THR A 92 17.34 -12.05 18.15
N VAL A 93 17.25 -10.72 18.06
CA VAL A 93 16.03 -9.96 18.41
C VAL A 93 14.88 -10.33 17.47
N MET A 94 15.14 -10.44 16.16
CA MET A 94 14.13 -10.79 15.18
C MET A 94 13.55 -12.17 15.40
N ASN A 95 14.38 -13.16 15.76
CA ASN A 95 13.91 -14.50 16.11
C ASN A 95 13.03 -14.47 17.37
N THR A 96 13.49 -13.79 18.42
CA THR A 96 12.72 -13.62 19.66
C THR A 96 11.36 -12.96 19.40
N LEU A 97 11.32 -11.89 18.60
CA LEU A 97 10.09 -11.17 18.30
C LEU A 97 9.12 -11.98 17.42
N LYS A 98 9.62 -12.88 16.58
CA LYS A 98 8.77 -13.81 15.81
C LYS A 98 8.21 -14.93 16.70
N GLU A 99 9.02 -15.50 17.59
CA GLU A 99 8.60 -16.51 18.56
C GLU A 99 7.51 -15.97 19.49
N ASP A 100 7.72 -14.76 20.01
CA ASP A 100 6.77 -14.02 20.85
C ASP A 100 5.55 -13.49 20.03
N LYS A 101 5.49 -13.72 18.72
CA LYS A 101 4.45 -13.24 17.78
C LYS A 101 4.25 -11.73 17.73
N TRP A 102 5.27 -10.94 18.11
CA TRP A 102 5.29 -9.49 17.88
C TRP A 102 5.44 -9.15 16.40
N ILE A 103 6.09 -10.03 15.62
CA ILE A 103 6.26 -9.90 14.17
C ILE A 103 5.72 -11.16 13.50
N ASP A 104 4.72 -10.98 12.65
CA ASP A 104 4.15 -12.04 11.83
C ASP A 104 3.79 -11.46 10.44
N ASP A 105 4.68 -11.70 9.47
CA ASP A 105 4.52 -11.20 8.11
C ASP A 105 3.33 -11.86 7.39
N LEU A 106 2.97 -13.09 7.75
CA LEU A 106 1.81 -13.78 7.18
C LEU A 106 0.51 -13.17 7.72
N ALA A 107 0.41 -12.98 9.03
CA ALA A 107 -0.73 -12.29 9.64
C ALA A 107 -0.86 -10.84 9.15
N TYR A 108 0.27 -10.13 9.01
CA TYR A 108 0.30 -8.79 8.42
C TYR A 108 -0.27 -8.79 6.99
N THR A 109 0.17 -9.73 6.17
CA THR A 109 -0.31 -9.90 4.78
C THR A 109 -1.81 -10.16 4.76
N ARG A 110 -2.30 -11.11 5.56
CA ARG A 110 -3.74 -11.43 5.65
C ARG A 110 -4.57 -10.24 6.10
N ALA A 111 -4.11 -9.47 7.07
CA ALA A 111 -4.80 -8.26 7.53
C ALA A 111 -4.94 -7.20 6.41
N ILE A 112 -3.91 -7.02 5.58
CA ILE A 112 -3.94 -6.09 4.44
C ILE A 112 -4.94 -6.56 3.38
N PHE A 113 -4.95 -7.85 3.04
CA PHE A 113 -5.89 -8.42 2.08
C PHE A 113 -7.33 -8.32 2.59
N GLN A 114 -7.57 -8.68 3.85
CA GLN A 114 -8.88 -8.59 4.50
C GLN A 114 -9.41 -7.15 4.48
N SER A 115 -8.58 -6.17 4.86
CA SER A 115 -8.96 -4.75 4.84
C SER A 115 -9.35 -4.29 3.43
N ASN A 116 -8.58 -4.71 2.41
CA ASN A 116 -8.88 -4.39 1.02
C ASN A 116 -10.16 -5.07 0.51
N HIS A 117 -10.39 -6.32 0.89
CA HIS A 117 -11.60 -7.05 0.51
C HIS A 117 -12.87 -6.38 1.12
N LEU A 118 -12.81 -6.00 2.39
CA LEU A 118 -13.92 -5.34 3.09
C LEU A 118 -14.23 -3.93 2.56
N SER A 119 -13.21 -3.11 2.27
CA SER A 119 -13.43 -1.67 2.02
C SER A 119 -12.54 -1.05 0.94
N GLY A 120 -11.53 -1.78 0.48
CA GLY A 120 -10.59 -1.31 -0.52
C GLY A 120 -11.11 -1.40 -1.95
N ASP A 121 -10.20 -1.08 -2.87
CA ASP A 121 -10.45 -0.96 -4.30
C ASP A 121 -9.24 -1.43 -5.14
N LYS A 122 -8.32 -2.18 -4.53
CA LYS A 122 -7.08 -2.64 -5.17
C LYS A 122 -7.20 -4.09 -5.58
N GLY A 123 -6.64 -4.40 -6.73
CA GLY A 123 -6.50 -5.77 -7.22
C GLY A 123 -5.25 -6.46 -6.67
N PRO A 124 -5.12 -7.77 -6.94
CA PRO A 124 -4.08 -8.61 -6.38
C PRO A 124 -2.67 -8.14 -6.75
N TYR A 125 -2.47 -7.67 -8.00
CA TYR A 125 -1.14 -7.24 -8.46
C TYR A 125 -0.60 -6.05 -7.65
N LEU A 126 -1.45 -5.05 -7.39
CA LEU A 126 -1.04 -3.85 -6.68
C LEU A 126 -0.81 -4.13 -5.19
N LEU A 127 -1.60 -5.03 -4.58
CA LEU A 127 -1.37 -5.49 -3.22
C LEU A 127 -0.04 -6.24 -3.10
N LYS A 128 0.22 -7.17 -4.02
CA LYS A 128 1.49 -7.92 -4.09
C LYS A 128 2.68 -6.98 -4.23
N GLN A 129 2.63 -6.03 -5.15
CA GLN A 129 3.71 -5.05 -5.34
C GLN A 129 3.97 -4.25 -4.06
N LYS A 130 2.92 -3.78 -3.38
CA LYS A 130 3.05 -3.01 -2.13
C LYS A 130 3.67 -3.84 -1.00
N LEU A 131 3.36 -5.12 -0.92
CA LEU A 131 3.89 -6.00 0.13
C LEU A 131 5.34 -6.42 -0.13
N ILE A 132 5.70 -6.65 -1.40
CA ILE A 132 7.10 -6.87 -1.81
C ILE A 132 7.96 -5.65 -1.46
N GLN A 133 7.46 -4.44 -1.73
CA GLN A 133 8.15 -3.20 -1.33
C GLN A 133 8.31 -3.05 0.19
N LYS A 134 7.48 -3.74 0.98
CA LYS A 134 7.59 -3.82 2.43
C LYS A 134 8.45 -5.02 2.90
N GLY A 135 9.09 -5.72 1.98
CA GLY A 135 9.98 -6.85 2.28
C GLY A 135 9.26 -8.12 2.72
N VAL A 136 7.96 -8.27 2.42
CA VAL A 136 7.24 -9.53 2.67
C VAL A 136 7.64 -10.56 1.62
N SER A 137 7.92 -11.80 2.06
CA SER A 137 8.23 -12.92 1.18
C SER A 137 7.09 -13.19 0.18
N SER A 138 7.45 -13.46 -1.08
CA SER A 138 6.49 -13.84 -2.12
C SER A 138 5.66 -15.07 -1.73
N HIS A 139 6.26 -16.01 -0.99
CA HIS A 139 5.57 -17.20 -0.50
C HIS A 139 4.31 -16.86 0.32
N TYR A 140 4.41 -15.95 1.28
CA TYR A 140 3.26 -15.53 2.11
C TYR A 140 2.23 -14.76 1.29
N ILE A 141 2.69 -13.92 0.36
CA ILE A 141 1.79 -13.14 -0.50
C ILE A 141 0.99 -14.09 -1.39
N ASP A 142 1.64 -15.06 -2.03
CA ASP A 142 1.00 -15.99 -2.96
C ASP A 142 0.03 -16.91 -2.23
N GLN A 143 0.40 -17.40 -1.03
CA GLN A 143 -0.50 -18.13 -0.14
C GLN A 143 -1.77 -17.32 0.16
N VAL A 144 -1.63 -16.12 0.70
CA VAL A 144 -2.79 -15.29 1.05
C VAL A 144 -3.58 -14.87 -0.20
N THR A 145 -2.93 -14.60 -1.32
CA THR A 145 -3.63 -14.21 -2.56
C THR A 145 -4.62 -15.28 -3.01
N SER A 146 -4.29 -16.57 -2.85
CA SER A 146 -5.20 -17.67 -3.17
C SER A 146 -6.41 -17.82 -2.23
N GLU A 147 -6.37 -17.19 -1.05
CA GLU A 147 -7.47 -17.24 -0.06
C GLU A 147 -8.60 -16.26 -0.39
N PHE A 148 -8.39 -15.28 -1.28
CA PHE A 148 -9.32 -14.18 -1.52
C PHE A 148 -9.85 -14.14 -2.95
N ASP A 149 -11.18 -13.94 -3.06
CA ASP A 149 -11.79 -13.55 -4.32
C ASP A 149 -11.79 -12.01 -4.48
N PHE A 150 -11.28 -11.57 -5.62
CA PHE A 150 -11.17 -10.16 -6.00
C PHE A 150 -12.32 -9.71 -6.92
N SER A 151 -13.18 -10.62 -7.35
CA SER A 151 -14.33 -10.33 -8.21
C SER A 151 -15.27 -9.30 -7.57
N GLU A 152 -15.61 -9.48 -6.29
CA GLU A 152 -16.48 -8.57 -5.54
C GLU A 152 -15.87 -7.17 -5.38
N VAL A 153 -14.56 -7.10 -5.14
CA VAL A 153 -13.84 -5.82 -5.01
C VAL A 153 -13.84 -5.10 -6.36
N ALA A 154 -13.62 -5.84 -7.45
CA ALA A 154 -13.69 -5.29 -8.81
C ALA A 154 -15.10 -4.79 -9.14
N GLN A 155 -16.14 -5.55 -8.79
CA GLN A 155 -17.54 -5.19 -9.03
C GLN A 155 -17.95 -3.94 -8.24
N ARG A 156 -17.61 -3.87 -6.94
CA ARG A 156 -17.89 -2.68 -6.12
C ARG A 156 -17.18 -1.43 -6.67
N THR A 157 -15.94 -1.62 -7.15
CA THR A 157 -15.15 -0.54 -7.75
C THR A 157 -15.75 -0.12 -9.09
N SER A 158 -16.16 -1.06 -9.93
CA SER A 158 -16.79 -0.77 -11.23
C SER A 158 -18.12 -0.03 -11.06
N GLN A 159 -18.95 -0.42 -10.09
CA GLN A 159 -20.21 0.27 -9.76
C GLN A 159 -20.00 1.73 -9.34
N LYS A 160 -18.98 2.00 -8.51
CA LYS A 160 -18.62 3.37 -8.12
C LYS A 160 -18.20 4.21 -9.33
N LEU A 161 -17.37 3.63 -10.21
CA LEU A 161 -16.93 4.31 -11.43
C LEU A 161 -18.09 4.53 -12.41
N ALA A 162 -18.98 3.57 -12.57
CA ALA A 162 -20.17 3.70 -13.42
C ALA A 162 -21.03 4.89 -12.96
N LYS A 163 -21.36 4.97 -11.67
CA LYS A 163 -22.11 6.11 -11.10
C LYS A 163 -21.43 7.46 -11.35
N GLN A 164 -20.10 7.50 -11.36
CA GLN A 164 -19.34 8.72 -11.56
C GLN A 164 -19.28 9.19 -13.02
N TYR A 165 -19.23 8.24 -13.97
CA TYR A 165 -18.89 8.51 -15.37
C TYR A 165 -19.99 8.23 -16.38
N VAL A 166 -21.07 7.52 -16.01
CA VAL A 166 -22.16 7.17 -16.94
C VAL A 166 -22.75 8.40 -17.63
N LYS A 167 -22.95 9.49 -16.87
CA LYS A 167 -23.51 10.76 -17.40
C LYS A 167 -22.49 11.64 -18.13
N LYS A 168 -21.25 11.17 -18.31
CA LYS A 168 -20.13 11.99 -18.81
C LYS A 168 -19.43 11.39 -20.03
N LEU A 169 -19.62 10.10 -20.27
CA LEU A 169 -18.90 9.36 -21.30
C LEU A 169 -19.87 8.51 -22.11
N PRO A 170 -19.66 8.38 -23.43
CA PRO A 170 -20.41 7.42 -24.23
C PRO A 170 -20.12 5.97 -23.80
N PRO A 171 -21.00 5.01 -24.15
CA PRO A 171 -20.90 3.63 -23.69
C PRO A 171 -19.53 2.98 -23.90
N ARG A 172 -18.93 3.15 -25.09
CA ARG A 172 -17.61 2.58 -25.39
C ARG A 172 -16.49 3.23 -24.57
N ALA A 173 -16.50 4.56 -24.44
CA ALA A 173 -15.51 5.27 -23.64
C ALA A 173 -15.67 4.99 -22.14
N LEU A 174 -16.91 4.80 -21.68
CA LEU A 174 -17.21 4.39 -20.30
C LEU A 174 -16.63 3.00 -20.00
N LYS A 175 -16.86 2.04 -20.91
CA LYS A 175 -16.26 0.70 -20.81
C LYS A 175 -14.75 0.77 -20.71
N ASP A 176 -14.10 1.45 -21.67
CA ASP A 176 -12.65 1.58 -21.70
C ASP A 176 -12.12 2.25 -20.43
N LYS A 177 -12.81 3.30 -19.94
CA LYS A 177 -12.46 4.01 -18.71
C LYS A 177 -12.53 3.11 -17.48
N ILE A 178 -13.60 2.33 -17.33
CA ILE A 178 -13.79 1.42 -16.19
C ILE A 178 -12.73 0.31 -16.25
N THR A 179 -12.59 -0.36 -17.38
CA THR A 179 -11.63 -1.46 -17.56
C THR A 179 -10.20 -1.00 -17.33
N GLN A 180 -9.77 0.13 -17.91
CA GLN A 180 -8.42 0.67 -17.69
C GLN A 180 -8.19 1.07 -16.23
N THR A 181 -9.19 1.67 -15.57
CA THR A 181 -9.05 2.06 -14.17
C THR A 181 -8.89 0.85 -13.26
N LEU A 182 -9.61 -0.25 -13.53
CA LEU A 182 -9.45 -1.51 -12.80
C LEU A 182 -8.07 -2.13 -13.05
N ILE A 183 -7.59 -2.15 -14.29
CA ILE A 183 -6.24 -2.66 -14.60
C ILE A 183 -5.18 -1.84 -13.85
N ASN A 184 -5.29 -0.52 -13.85
CA ASN A 184 -4.37 0.37 -13.11
C ASN A 184 -4.47 0.17 -11.59
N LYS A 185 -5.61 -0.31 -11.10
CA LYS A 185 -5.79 -0.72 -9.69
C LYS A 185 -5.23 -2.12 -9.39
N GLY A 186 -4.72 -2.83 -10.39
CA GLY A 186 -4.05 -4.12 -10.26
C GLY A 186 -4.95 -5.33 -10.47
N PHE A 187 -6.13 -5.17 -11.08
CA PHE A 187 -6.98 -6.28 -11.50
C PHE A 187 -6.52 -6.84 -12.85
N SER A 188 -6.74 -8.14 -13.09
CA SER A 188 -6.51 -8.72 -14.42
C SER A 188 -7.51 -8.17 -15.43
N TYR A 189 -7.15 -8.23 -16.71
CA TYR A 189 -8.06 -7.82 -17.80
C TYR A 189 -9.38 -8.60 -17.76
N GLU A 190 -9.33 -9.90 -17.51
CA GLU A 190 -10.52 -10.76 -17.45
C GLU A 190 -11.46 -10.35 -16.34
N VAL A 191 -10.94 -10.14 -15.12
CA VAL A 191 -11.73 -9.67 -13.97
C VAL A 191 -12.32 -8.30 -14.25
N ALA A 192 -11.54 -7.38 -14.83
CA ALA A 192 -12.01 -6.04 -15.16
C ALA A 192 -13.12 -6.05 -16.22
N LYS A 193 -13.01 -6.91 -17.23
CA LYS A 193 -14.03 -7.10 -18.28
C LYS A 193 -15.30 -7.71 -17.68
N HIS A 194 -15.17 -8.74 -16.86
CA HIS A 194 -16.30 -9.38 -16.18
C HIS A 194 -17.04 -8.40 -15.26
N ALA A 195 -16.29 -7.65 -14.44
CA ALA A 195 -16.86 -6.64 -13.54
C ALA A 195 -17.58 -5.50 -14.26
N TYR A 196 -17.22 -5.20 -15.51
CA TYR A 196 -17.96 -4.26 -16.36
C TYR A 196 -19.25 -4.89 -16.90
N HIS A 197 -19.20 -6.14 -17.38
CA HIS A 197 -20.39 -6.81 -17.94
C HIS A 197 -21.49 -7.07 -16.92
N GLN A 198 -21.14 -7.18 -15.63
CA GLN A 198 -22.10 -7.28 -14.53
C GLN A 198 -22.75 -5.94 -14.14
N LEU A 199 -22.32 -4.83 -14.74
CA LEU A 199 -22.96 -3.54 -14.48
C LEU A 199 -24.28 -3.48 -15.25
N ASP A 200 -25.33 -3.13 -14.52
CA ASP A 200 -26.59 -2.74 -15.11
C ASP A 200 -26.49 -1.26 -15.51
N ILE A 201 -26.15 -1.01 -16.77
CA ILE A 201 -26.03 0.33 -17.36
C ILE A 201 -27.17 0.49 -18.33
N GLU A 202 -28.23 1.16 -17.89
CA GLU A 202 -29.29 1.63 -18.79
C GLU A 202 -28.69 2.69 -19.72
N GLN A 203 -28.74 2.44 -21.03
CA GLN A 203 -28.37 3.41 -22.03
C GLN A 203 -29.53 4.38 -22.22
N ASP A 204 -29.38 5.57 -21.65
CA ASP A 204 -30.28 6.67 -21.91
C ASP A 204 -29.88 7.30 -23.27
N GLU A 205 -30.70 7.04 -24.31
CA GLU A 205 -30.50 7.56 -25.67
C GLU A 205 -30.49 9.09 -25.69
N GLU A 206 -31.35 9.73 -24.87
CA GLU A 206 -31.44 11.19 -24.76
C GLU A 206 -30.15 11.76 -24.15
N GLN A 207 -29.63 11.12 -23.11
CA GLN A 207 -28.33 11.47 -22.52
C GLN A 207 -27.18 11.28 -23.51
N THR A 208 -27.21 10.22 -24.32
CA THR A 208 -26.17 9.96 -25.32
C THR A 208 -26.18 11.05 -26.40
N LEU A 209 -27.35 11.44 -26.88
CA LEU A 209 -27.52 12.54 -27.83
C LEU A 209 -27.04 13.88 -27.24
N ASP A 210 -27.40 14.21 -26.00
CA ASP A 210 -26.94 15.45 -25.32
C ASP A 210 -25.40 15.50 -25.20
N LEU A 211 -24.76 14.37 -24.88
CA LEU A 211 -23.29 14.27 -24.86
C LEU A 211 -22.67 14.47 -26.24
N ILE A 212 -23.27 13.91 -27.30
CA ILE A 212 -22.82 14.08 -28.68
C ILE A 212 -22.94 15.54 -29.09
N MET A 213 -24.08 16.19 -28.83
CA MET A 213 -24.34 17.59 -29.20
C MET A 213 -23.36 18.54 -28.52
N LYS A 214 -23.13 18.36 -27.20
CA LYS A 214 -22.14 19.15 -26.45
C LYS A 214 -20.71 18.99 -26.98
N GLU A 215 -20.34 17.79 -27.43
CA GLU A 215 -19.02 17.56 -28.02
C GLU A 215 -18.94 18.08 -29.46
N LEU A 216 -20.03 17.95 -30.24
CA LEU A 216 -20.16 18.50 -31.59
C LEU A 216 -19.94 20.00 -31.60
N GLU A 217 -20.61 20.75 -30.73
CA GLU A 217 -20.44 22.22 -30.63
C GLU A 217 -18.97 22.60 -30.41
N LYS A 218 -18.30 21.91 -29.48
CA LYS A 218 -16.88 22.14 -29.16
C LYS A 218 -15.97 21.84 -30.35
N GLN A 219 -16.18 20.70 -31.02
CA GLN A 219 -15.36 20.33 -32.16
C GLN A 219 -15.66 21.21 -33.38
N HIS A 220 -16.91 21.59 -33.60
CA HIS A 220 -17.34 22.47 -34.67
C HIS A 220 -16.66 23.84 -34.56
N GLN A 221 -16.67 24.48 -33.39
CA GLN A 221 -15.98 25.76 -33.16
C GLN A 221 -14.48 25.73 -33.53
N LYS A 222 -13.85 24.55 -33.42
CA LYS A 222 -12.43 24.35 -33.74
C LYS A 222 -12.21 24.07 -35.22
N TYR A 223 -13.02 23.20 -35.83
CA TYR A 223 -12.82 22.73 -37.19
C TYR A 223 -13.45 23.62 -38.26
N SER A 224 -14.55 24.32 -37.97
CA SER A 224 -15.23 25.23 -38.92
C SER A 224 -14.35 26.40 -39.37
N ARG A 225 -13.30 26.72 -38.60
CA ARG A 225 -12.31 27.75 -38.97
C ARG A 225 -11.40 27.35 -40.13
N LYS A 226 -11.32 26.06 -40.44
CA LYS A 226 -10.34 25.49 -41.38
C LYS A 226 -10.96 24.64 -42.48
N TYR A 227 -12.17 24.12 -42.25
CA TYR A 227 -12.81 23.15 -43.12
C TYR A 227 -14.28 23.52 -43.29
N GLU A 228 -14.83 23.22 -44.46
CA GLU A 228 -16.24 23.45 -44.80
C GLU A 228 -16.85 22.23 -45.49
N GLY A 229 -18.19 22.20 -45.57
CA GLY A 229 -18.95 21.17 -46.28
C GLY A 229 -18.60 19.73 -45.86
N TYR A 230 -18.32 18.89 -46.87
CA TYR A 230 -18.04 17.47 -46.64
C TYR A 230 -16.79 17.23 -45.78
N GLU A 231 -15.73 18.02 -45.97
CA GLU A 231 -14.49 17.84 -45.21
C GLU A 231 -14.70 18.15 -43.72
N LEU A 232 -15.47 19.21 -43.41
CA LEU A 232 -15.84 19.53 -42.03
C LEU A 232 -16.61 18.37 -41.38
N LYS A 233 -17.65 17.86 -42.06
CA LYS A 233 -18.44 16.73 -41.58
C LYS A 233 -17.56 15.51 -41.29
N GLN A 234 -16.63 15.19 -42.19
CA GLN A 234 -15.71 14.06 -42.02
C GLN A 234 -14.79 14.26 -40.80
N ARG A 235 -14.26 15.47 -40.56
CA ARG A 235 -13.42 15.76 -39.38
C ARG A 235 -14.19 15.64 -38.08
N LEU A 236 -15.44 16.10 -38.04
CA LEU A 236 -16.32 15.98 -36.87
C LEU A 236 -16.65 14.51 -36.58
N THR A 237 -17.02 13.74 -37.60
CA THR A 237 -17.24 12.29 -37.47
C THR A 237 -16.02 11.58 -36.90
N GLN A 238 -14.83 11.85 -37.44
CA GLN A 238 -13.59 11.24 -36.94
C GLN A 238 -13.25 11.64 -35.49
N ALA A 239 -13.54 12.88 -35.10
CA ALA A 239 -13.29 13.37 -33.75
C ALA A 239 -14.21 12.67 -32.73
N LEU A 240 -15.50 12.56 -33.04
CA LEU A 240 -16.48 11.86 -32.20
C LEU A 240 -16.23 10.35 -32.15
N ALA A 241 -15.89 9.72 -33.27
CA ALA A 241 -15.54 8.29 -33.31
C ALA A 241 -14.33 7.99 -32.41
N ARG A 242 -13.31 8.87 -32.41
CA ARG A 242 -12.15 8.77 -31.49
C ARG A 242 -12.53 8.95 -30.02
N LYS A 243 -13.65 9.62 -29.72
CA LYS A 243 -14.22 9.77 -28.38
C LYS A 243 -15.11 8.60 -27.97
N GLY A 244 -15.36 7.64 -28.87
CA GLY A 244 -16.08 6.40 -28.57
C GLY A 244 -17.59 6.47 -28.76
N TYR A 245 -18.11 7.46 -29.49
CA TYR A 245 -19.52 7.48 -29.92
C TYR A 245 -19.75 6.51 -31.08
N ASP A 246 -20.96 5.94 -31.18
CA ASP A 246 -21.32 5.06 -32.29
C ASP A 246 -21.51 5.85 -33.59
N TYR A 247 -21.21 5.22 -34.72
CA TYR A 247 -21.37 5.85 -36.03
C TYR A 247 -22.83 6.17 -36.35
N SER A 248 -23.78 5.33 -35.94
CA SER A 248 -25.22 5.61 -36.12
C SER A 248 -25.58 6.94 -35.47
N ASP A 249 -25.21 7.10 -34.20
CA ASP A 249 -25.60 8.23 -33.36
C ASP A 249 -24.92 9.51 -33.82
N ILE A 250 -23.62 9.41 -34.18
CA ILE A 250 -22.88 10.51 -34.82
C ILE A 250 -23.58 10.96 -36.10
N SER A 251 -24.02 10.01 -36.93
CA SER A 251 -24.62 10.32 -38.23
C SER A 251 -25.99 11.00 -38.08
N THR A 252 -26.76 10.63 -37.06
CA THR A 252 -28.04 11.24 -36.71
C THR A 252 -27.82 12.64 -36.16
N ALA A 253 -26.96 12.80 -35.15
CA ALA A 253 -26.66 14.10 -34.55
C ALA A 253 -26.08 15.10 -35.56
N LEU A 254 -25.22 14.65 -36.48
CA LEU A 254 -24.68 15.52 -37.54
C LEU A 254 -25.71 15.98 -38.58
N ARG A 255 -26.83 15.26 -38.75
CA ARG A 255 -27.94 15.73 -39.61
C ARG A 255 -28.82 16.76 -38.92
N GLU A 256 -28.93 16.69 -37.59
CA GLU A 256 -29.69 17.65 -36.80
C GLU A 256 -28.89 18.94 -36.54
N PHE A 257 -27.55 18.83 -36.53
CA PHE A 257 -26.65 19.93 -36.18
C PHE A 257 -26.24 20.82 -37.37
N LEU A 258 -26.11 20.27 -38.58
CA LEU A 258 -25.65 20.96 -39.81
C LEU A 258 -26.80 21.20 -40.77
#